data_AF-A0A1F4CB67-F1
#
_entry.id   AF-A0A1F4CB67-F1
#
_cell.length_a   1.000
_cell.length_b   1.000
_cell.length_c   1.000
_cell.angle_alpha   90.00
_cell.angle_beta   90.00
_cell.angle_gamma   90.00
#
_symmetry.space_group_name_H-M   'P 1'
#
loop_
_entity.id
_entity.type
_entity.pdbx_description
1 polymer ?
#
loop_
_entity_poly.entity_id
_entity_poly.type
_entity_poly.pdbx_seq_one_letter_code
_entity_poly.pdbx_strand_id
1 'polypeptide(L)'
;MSKAFTREQDGADEDELAPEAEQPQGVKNYITPAGYARLQAELKQLLDVERPQTVSIVHWAASNGDRSENGDYIYGKKRLREIDRRIRFLIKRLEIAEVVDSRGQEQDRVFFGATVSVRDGAGRVRSLSI
;
A
#
# COMPACT_ATOMS: atom_id res chain seq x y z
N MET A 1 -15.75 -1.03 -52.81
CA MET A 1 -16.31 -2.31 -52.34
C MET A 1 -15.34 -2.90 -51.34
N SER A 2 -15.83 -3.13 -50.14
CA SER A 2 -15.14 -3.02 -48.85
C SER A 2 -14.20 -4.18 -48.53
N LYS A 3 -13.01 -3.88 -48.01
CA LYS A 3 -12.20 -4.83 -47.22
C LYS A 3 -12.44 -4.53 -45.75
N ALA A 4 -13.32 -5.31 -45.14
CA ALA A 4 -13.38 -5.46 -43.69
C ALA A 4 -12.21 -6.37 -43.28
N PHE A 5 -11.22 -5.81 -42.59
CA PHE A 5 -10.30 -6.58 -41.78
C PHE A 5 -10.10 -5.80 -40.49
N THR A 6 -10.91 -6.19 -39.51
CA THR A 6 -10.74 -5.90 -38.09
C THR A 6 -9.35 -6.37 -37.69
N ARG A 7 -8.48 -5.46 -37.25
CA ARG A 7 -7.34 -5.84 -36.43
C ARG A 7 -7.57 -5.27 -35.05
N GLU A 8 -7.63 -6.21 -34.14
CA GLU A 8 -7.91 -6.09 -32.73
C GLU A 8 -7.05 -5.02 -32.09
N GLN A 9 -7.72 -4.20 -31.28
CA GLN A 9 -7.13 -3.18 -30.45
C GLN A 9 -6.41 -3.92 -29.31
N ASP A 10 -5.17 -4.35 -29.53
CA ASP A 10 -4.25 -4.84 -28.48
C ASP A 10 -3.77 -3.68 -27.57
N GLY A 11 -4.72 -2.86 -27.14
CA GLY A 11 -4.56 -1.88 -26.08
C GLY A 11 -5.40 -2.33 -24.89
N ALA A 12 -5.21 -3.58 -24.45
CA ALA A 12 -5.81 -4.08 -23.23
C ALA A 12 -5.29 -3.25 -22.05
N ASP A 13 -6.16 -2.36 -21.61
CA ASP A 13 -6.20 -1.72 -20.31
C ASP A 13 -5.01 -0.79 -20.03
N GLU A 14 -5.06 0.40 -20.66
CA GLU A 14 -4.73 1.67 -20.00
C GLU A 14 -5.71 1.90 -18.82
N ASP A 15 -5.79 0.93 -17.90
CA ASP A 15 -6.61 1.04 -16.69
C ASP A 15 -5.99 2.13 -15.83
N GLU A 16 -6.59 3.31 -15.93
CA GLU A 16 -6.39 4.47 -15.08
C GLU A 16 -6.06 4.00 -13.67
N LEU A 17 -4.79 4.19 -13.28
CA LEU A 17 -4.39 4.14 -11.89
C LEU A 17 -5.31 5.11 -11.15
N ALA A 18 -6.38 4.60 -10.54
CA ALA A 18 -7.29 5.41 -9.74
C ALA A 18 -6.41 6.31 -8.85
N PRO A 19 -6.61 7.64 -8.90
CA PRO A 19 -5.65 8.59 -8.34
C PRO A 19 -5.33 8.13 -6.92
N GLU A 20 -4.07 7.71 -6.71
CA GLU A 20 -3.56 7.39 -5.39
C GLU A 20 -3.90 8.59 -4.53
N ALA A 21 -4.80 8.44 -3.54
CA ALA A 21 -5.37 9.56 -2.78
C ALA A 21 -4.29 10.59 -2.50
N GLU A 22 -4.32 11.69 -3.25
CA GLU A 22 -3.23 12.65 -3.27
C GLU A 22 -3.17 13.23 -1.87
N GLN A 23 -2.07 12.95 -1.16
CA GLN A 23 -1.91 13.48 0.17
C GLN A 23 -1.82 15.00 0.07
N PRO A 24 -2.54 15.75 0.91
CA PRO A 24 -2.58 17.20 0.82
C PRO A 24 -1.16 17.76 0.92
N GLN A 25 -0.75 18.47 -0.12
CA GLN A 25 0.59 19.08 -0.18
C GLN A 25 0.72 20.09 0.97
N GLY A 26 1.78 19.95 1.78
CA GLY A 26 2.08 20.85 2.89
C GLY A 26 1.67 20.37 4.30
N VAL A 27 1.04 19.19 4.44
CA VAL A 27 0.76 18.60 5.76
C VAL A 27 1.91 17.68 6.18
N LYS A 28 2.52 17.94 7.34
CA LYS A 28 3.55 17.07 7.94
C LYS A 28 2.93 15.70 8.28
N ASN A 29 3.44 14.63 7.67
CA ASN A 29 2.99 13.26 7.91
C ASN A 29 3.69 12.69 9.14
N TYR A 30 3.15 12.98 10.33
CA TYR A 30 3.70 12.44 11.56
C TYR A 30 3.43 10.94 11.69
N ILE A 31 4.42 10.21 12.18
CA ILE A 31 4.30 8.78 12.46
C ILE A 31 5.02 8.43 13.76
N THR A 32 4.48 7.49 14.52
CA THR A 32 5.17 6.99 15.71
C THR A 32 6.32 6.05 15.29
N PRO A 33 7.38 5.90 16.10
CA PRO A 33 8.48 4.97 15.80
C PRO A 33 7.99 3.54 15.57
N ALA A 34 7.00 3.09 16.33
CA ALA A 34 6.37 1.78 16.16
C ALA A 34 5.61 1.68 14.83
N GLY A 35 4.88 2.72 14.43
CA GLY A 35 4.20 2.78 13.14
C GLY A 35 5.18 2.73 11.96
N TYR A 36 6.26 3.51 12.05
CA TYR A 36 7.32 3.53 11.04
C TYR A 36 7.96 2.14 10.87
N ALA A 37 8.34 1.50 11.97
CA ALA A 37 8.94 0.16 11.95
C ALA A 37 8.00 -0.88 11.31
N ARG A 38 6.68 -0.79 11.55
CA ARG A 38 5.71 -1.70 10.92
C ARG A 38 5.61 -1.49 9.41
N LEU A 39 5.55 -0.23 8.95
CA LEU A 39 5.51 0.07 7.51
C LEU A 39 6.81 -0.36 6.82
N GLN A 40 7.95 -0.15 7.47
CA GLN A 40 9.25 -0.59 6.96
C GLN A 40 9.35 -2.12 6.89
N ALA A 41 8.86 -2.84 7.91
CA ALA A 41 8.81 -4.30 7.90
C ALA A 41 7.89 -4.83 6.79
N GLU A 42 6.72 -4.21 6.59
CA GLU A 42 5.82 -4.54 5.50
C GLU A 42 6.48 -4.32 4.13
N LEU A 43 7.11 -3.17 3.92
CA LEU A 43 7.83 -2.87 2.68
C LEU A 43 8.91 -3.92 2.40
N LYS A 44 9.69 -4.29 3.42
CA LYS A 44 10.72 -5.32 3.31
C LYS A 44 10.13 -6.68 2.93
N GLN A 45 9.04 -7.09 3.57
CA GLN A 45 8.36 -8.35 3.26
C GLN A 45 7.88 -8.40 1.80
N LEU A 46 7.31 -7.30 1.31
CA LEU A 46 6.85 -7.22 -0.08
C LEU A 46 8.00 -7.30 -1.08
N LEU A 47 9.12 -6.63 -0.81
CA LEU A 47 10.28 -6.60 -1.70
C LEU A 47 11.10 -7.89 -1.69
N ASP A 48 11.38 -8.43 -0.51
CA ASP A 48 12.33 -9.54 -0.34
C ASP A 48 11.66 -10.90 -0.53
N VAL A 49 10.34 -10.99 -0.30
CA VAL A 49 9.63 -12.27 -0.25
C VAL A 49 8.51 -12.33 -1.29
N GLU A 50 7.46 -11.51 -1.14
CA GLU A 50 6.24 -11.69 -1.93
C GLU A 50 6.44 -11.37 -3.42
N ARG A 51 7.15 -10.27 -3.73
CA ARG A 51 7.39 -9.87 -5.12
C ARG A 51 8.23 -10.91 -5.88
N PRO A 52 9.39 -11.37 -5.40
CA PRO A 52 10.16 -12.42 -6.07
C PRO A 52 9.39 -13.73 -6.26
N GLN A 53 8.63 -14.15 -5.25
CA GLN A 53 7.79 -15.36 -5.33
C GLN A 53 6.73 -15.21 -6.41
N THR A 54 6.02 -14.08 -6.45
CA THR A 54 4.97 -13.81 -7.45
C THR A 54 5.56 -13.77 -8.86
N VAL A 55 6.72 -13.15 -9.04
CA VAL A 55 7.43 -13.13 -10.33
C VAL A 55 7.79 -14.54 -10.78
N SER A 56 8.29 -15.39 -9.88
CA SER A 56 8.63 -16.78 -10.20
C SER A 56 7.39 -17.58 -10.64
N ILE A 57 6.25 -17.38 -9.97
CA ILE A 57 4.98 -18.04 -10.32
C ILE A 57 4.52 -17.59 -11.71
N VAL A 58 4.51 -16.28 -11.96
CA VAL A 58 4.12 -15.73 -13.27
C VAL A 58 5.04 -16.23 -14.37
N HIS A 59 6.34 -16.30 -14.12
CA HIS A 59 7.32 -16.81 -15.07
C HIS A 59 7.06 -18.28 -15.42
N TRP A 60 6.85 -19.13 -14.40
CA TRP A 60 6.53 -20.54 -14.60
C TRP A 60 5.20 -20.72 -15.35
N ALA A 61 4.16 -19.98 -14.96
CA ALA A 61 2.86 -20.02 -15.63
C ALA A 61 2.97 -19.59 -17.11
N ALA A 62 3.81 -18.60 -17.41
CA ALA A 62 4.06 -18.15 -18.77
C ALA A 62 4.80 -19.19 -19.64
N SER A 63 5.45 -20.19 -19.03
CA SER A 63 6.13 -21.29 -19.73
C SER A 63 5.22 -22.49 -20.01
N ASN A 64 4.05 -22.58 -19.37
CA ASN A 64 3.18 -23.76 -19.42
C ASN A 64 2.06 -23.72 -20.48
N GLY A 65 2.00 -22.70 -21.35
CA GLY A 65 1.05 -22.67 -22.46
C GLY A 65 0.52 -21.28 -22.81
N ASP A 66 -0.73 -21.25 -23.30
CA ASP A 66 -1.41 -20.01 -23.68
C ASP A 66 -1.67 -19.13 -22.45
N ARG A 67 -1.16 -17.90 -22.53
CA ARG A 67 -1.24 -16.90 -21.46
C ARG A 67 -2.63 -16.34 -21.28
N SER A 68 -3.48 -16.42 -22.30
CA SER A 68 -4.84 -15.87 -22.28
C SER A 68 -5.83 -16.77 -21.53
N GLU A 69 -5.55 -18.07 -21.44
CA GLU A 69 -6.40 -19.05 -20.74
C GLU A 69 -5.80 -19.52 -19.40
N ASN A 70 -4.50 -19.31 -19.19
CA ASN A 70 -3.83 -19.71 -17.96
C ASN A 70 -4.21 -18.81 -16.77
N GLY A 71 -5.07 -19.34 -15.88
CA GLY A 71 -5.50 -18.66 -14.65
C GLY A 71 -4.36 -18.24 -13.72
N ASP A 72 -3.30 -19.05 -13.59
CA ASP A 72 -2.15 -18.73 -12.74
C ASP A 72 -1.37 -17.52 -13.28
N TYR A 73 -1.26 -17.40 -14.60
CA TYR A 73 -0.64 -16.24 -15.23
C TYR A 73 -1.47 -14.97 -15.03
N ILE A 74 -2.79 -15.04 -15.27
CA ILE A 74 -3.70 -13.89 -15.12
C ILE A 74 -3.71 -13.42 -13.67
N TYR A 75 -3.92 -14.34 -12.72
CA TYR A 75 -3.96 -14.03 -11.30
C TYR A 75 -2.62 -13.53 -10.78
N GLY A 76 -1.51 -14.21 -11.16
CA GLY A 76 -0.17 -13.79 -10.77
C GLY A 76 0.17 -12.38 -11.27
N LYS A 77 -0.22 -12.03 -12.51
CA LYS A 77 -0.02 -10.69 -13.07
C LYS A 77 -0.85 -9.63 -12.35
N LYS A 78 -2.07 -9.97 -11.90
CA LYS A 78 -2.89 -9.08 -11.07
C LYS A 78 -2.26 -8.89 -9.69
N ARG A 79 -1.85 -9.96 -9.03
CA ARG A 79 -1.19 -9.91 -7.72
C ARG A 79 0.11 -9.11 -7.75
N LEU A 80 0.92 -9.26 -8.81
CA LEU A 80 2.14 -8.48 -8.99
C LEU A 80 1.86 -6.97 -9.04
N ARG A 81 0.80 -6.56 -9.76
CA ARG A 81 0.36 -5.16 -9.81
C ARG A 81 -0.09 -4.63 -8.45
N GLU A 82 -0.82 -5.44 -7.67
CA GLU A 82 -1.24 -5.08 -6.31
C GLU A 82 -0.02 -4.87 -5.38
N ILE A 83 0.96 -5.76 -5.46
CA ILE A 83 2.22 -5.66 -4.70
C ILE A 83 2.98 -4.39 -5.08
N ASP A 84 3.19 -4.15 -6.37
CA ASP A 84 3.92 -2.96 -6.85
C ASP A 84 3.21 -1.65 -6.44
N ARG A 85 1.87 -1.61 -6.49
CA ARG A 85 1.08 -0.47 -6.00
C ARG A 85 1.28 -0.25 -4.50
N ARG A 86 1.26 -1.32 -3.70
CA ARG A 86 1.46 -1.24 -2.25
C ARG A 86 2.87 -0.77 -1.91
N ILE A 87 3.89 -1.28 -2.59
CA ILE A 87 5.28 -0.85 -2.44
C ILE A 87 5.40 0.65 -2.70
N ARG A 88 4.87 1.14 -3.83
CA ARG A 88 4.94 2.57 -4.18
C ARG A 88 4.27 3.44 -3.12
N PHE A 89 3.10 3.03 -2.64
CA PHE A 89 2.40 3.72 -1.56
C PHE A 89 3.24 3.80 -0.29
N LEU A 90 3.86 2.69 0.13
CA LEU A 90 4.70 2.63 1.33
C LEU A 90 5.94 3.51 1.19
N ILE A 91 6.64 3.46 0.05
CA ILE A 91 7.83 4.28 -0.20
C ILE A 91 7.50 5.76 -0.09
N LYS A 92 6.49 6.24 -0.84
CA LYS A 92 6.06 7.65 -0.79
C LYS A 92 5.72 8.09 0.63
N ARG A 93 5.01 7.24 1.37
CA ARG A 93 4.59 7.56 2.74
C ARG A 93 5.76 7.61 3.72
N LEU A 94 6.74 6.71 3.58
CA LEU A 94 7.93 6.67 4.41
C LEU A 94 8.90 7.83 4.10
N GLU A 95 8.95 8.28 2.84
CA GLU A 95 9.82 9.39 2.41
C GLU A 95 9.41 10.73 3.05
N ILE A 96 8.11 10.99 3.15
CA ILE A 96 7.58 12.23 3.75
C ILE A 96 7.29 12.10 5.25
N ALA A 97 7.57 10.95 5.86
CA ALA A 97 7.22 10.68 7.25
C ALA A 97 8.17 11.38 8.22
N GLU A 98 7.60 12.14 9.17
CA GLU A 98 8.32 12.72 10.29
C GLU A 98 8.07 11.86 11.54
N VAL A 99 9.10 11.14 11.99
CA VAL A 99 8.99 10.26 13.15
C VAL A 99 8.98 11.10 14.43
N VAL A 100 7.88 11.03 15.18
CA VAL A 100 7.71 11.76 16.45
C VAL A 100 7.57 10.76 17.59
N ASP A 101 8.48 10.85 18.57
CA ASP A 101 8.38 10.11 19.83
C ASP A 101 7.80 11.02 20.91
N SER A 102 6.69 10.60 21.52
CA SER A 102 5.99 11.29 22.59
C SER A 102 6.52 10.93 23.99
N ARG A 103 7.45 9.97 24.09
CA ARG A 103 8.04 9.53 25.36
C ARG A 103 8.75 10.70 26.05
N GLY A 104 8.17 11.17 27.16
CA GLY A 104 8.75 12.23 28.00
C GLY A 104 8.26 13.64 27.69
N GLN A 105 7.26 13.82 26.81
CA GLN A 105 6.61 15.12 26.63
C GLN A 105 5.68 15.47 27.81
N GLU A 106 5.51 16.77 28.02
CA GLU A 106 4.70 17.34 29.10
C GLU A 106 3.25 16.85 29.00
N GLN A 107 2.72 16.26 30.09
CA GLN A 107 1.40 15.58 30.10
C GLN A 107 0.20 16.56 30.10
N ASP A 108 0.46 17.86 30.14
CA ASP A 108 -0.56 18.91 30.24
C ASP A 108 -1.22 19.23 28.88
N ARG A 109 -0.63 18.76 27.77
CA ARG A 109 -1.18 18.89 26.42
C ARG A 109 -1.14 17.56 25.68
N VAL A 110 -2.19 17.33 24.88
CA VAL A 110 -2.30 16.12 24.07
C VAL A 110 -1.64 16.36 22.71
N PHE A 111 -0.54 15.64 22.45
CA PHE A 111 0.20 15.68 21.19
C PHE A 111 0.02 14.39 20.37
N PHE A 112 0.50 14.38 19.13
CA PHE A 112 0.54 13.18 18.29
C PHE A 112 1.39 12.09 18.95
N GLY A 113 0.88 10.85 18.99
CA GLY A 113 1.48 9.73 19.71
C GLY A 113 1.11 9.67 21.19
N ALA A 114 0.21 10.52 21.70
CA ALA A 114 -0.29 10.44 23.06
C ALA A 114 -1.42 9.40 23.18
N THR A 115 -1.38 8.61 24.26
CA THR A 115 -2.49 7.76 24.68
C THR A 115 -3.25 8.43 25.81
N VAL A 116 -4.49 8.83 25.56
CA VAL A 116 -5.35 9.52 26.53
C VAL A 116 -6.45 8.60 27.05
N SER A 117 -6.77 8.72 28.33
CA SER A 117 -7.92 8.06 28.93
C SER A 117 -9.06 9.07 29.10
N VAL A 118 -10.16 8.85 28.40
CA VAL A 118 -11.33 9.73 28.42
C VAL A 118 -12.42 9.06 29.24
N ARG A 119 -13.03 9.81 30.17
CA ARG A 119 -14.21 9.36 30.93
C ARG A 119 -15.45 10.06 30.39
N ASP A 120 -16.49 9.29 30.07
CA ASP A 120 -17.79 9.85 29.67
C ASP A 120 -18.63 10.31 30.88
N GLY A 121 -19.75 10.99 30.62
CA GLY A 121 -20.67 11.44 31.66
C GLY A 121 -21.39 10.32 32.43
N ALA A 122 -21.29 9.07 31.95
CA ALA A 122 -21.82 7.87 32.61
C ALA A 122 -20.73 7.12 33.41
N GLY A 123 -19.51 7.68 33.52
CA GLY A 123 -18.39 7.11 34.26
C GLY A 123 -17.57 6.06 33.51
N ARG A 124 -17.87 5.76 32.24
CA ARG A 124 -17.12 4.80 31.42
C ARG A 124 -15.79 5.39 30.97
N VAL A 125 -14.70 4.66 31.17
CA VAL A 125 -13.35 5.06 30.75
C VAL A 125 -12.98 4.38 29.43
N ARG A 126 -12.47 5.15 28.47
CA ARG A 126 -11.97 4.66 27.18
C ARG A 126 -10.54 5.17 26.96
N SER A 127 -9.67 4.29 26.48
CA SER A 127 -8.33 4.67 26.05
C SER A 127 -8.33 4.96 24.53
N LEU A 128 -7.79 6.11 24.15
CA LEU A 128 -7.67 6.57 22.76
C LEU A 128 -6.19 6.89 22.49
N SER A 129 -5.69 6.55 21.32
CA SER A 129 -4.35 6.95 20.87
C SER A 129 -4.49 7.83 19.63
N ILE A 130 -3.73 8.93 19.60
CA ILE A 130 -3.76 9.94 18.53
C ILE A 130 -2.56 9.77 17.61
#